data_AF-A0A6C0P2M4-F1
#
_entry.id   AF-A0A6C0P2M4-F1
#
_cell.length_a   1.000
_cell.length_b   1.000
_cell.length_c   1.000
_cell.angle_alpha   90.00
_cell.angle_beta   90.00
_cell.angle_gamma   90.00
#
_symmetry.space_group_name_H-M   'P 1'
#
loop_
_entity.id
_entity.type
_entity.pdbx_description
1 polymer ?
#
loop_
_entity_poly.entity_id
_entity_poly.type
_entity_poly.pdbx_seq_one_letter_code
_entity_poly.pdbx_strand_id
1 'polypeptide(L)' 'MTDKVMSIGIVCDLTGLTERQIRYYEERQLIFPVRSKGGARKYSFGDVERLKEINDKLRDGFNTFELRKAGRL' A
#
# COMPACT_ATOMS: atom_id res chain seq x y z
N MET A 1 3.41 10.09 -10.39
CA MET A 1 3.11 9.16 -11.51
C MET A 1 1.93 8.28 -11.10
N THR A 2 0.80 8.33 -11.81
CA THR A 2 -0.47 7.71 -11.37
C THR A 2 -0.73 6.32 -11.93
N ASP A 3 -0.03 5.95 -13.00
CA ASP A 3 -0.27 4.68 -13.68
C ASP A 3 0.10 3.49 -12.79
N LYS A 4 -0.85 2.56 -12.66
CA LYS A 4 -0.71 1.37 -11.82
C LYS A 4 -0.28 0.19 -12.68
N VAL A 5 1.03 -0.07 -12.72
CA VAL A 5 1.65 -1.09 -13.59
C VAL A 5 2.51 -2.11 -12.83
N MET A 6 2.94 -1.79 -11.62
CA MET A 6 3.83 -2.65 -10.82
C MET A 6 3.08 -3.83 -10.20
N SER A 7 3.73 -4.99 -10.11
CA SER A 7 3.22 -6.16 -9.37
C SER A 7 3.47 -6.02 -7.88
N ILE A 8 2.80 -6.84 -7.06
CA ILE A 8 3.02 -6.84 -5.61
C ILE A 8 4.47 -7.18 -5.24
N GLY A 9 5.14 -8.05 -6.01
CA GLY A 9 6.56 -8.40 -5.80
C GLY A 9 7.49 -7.19 -5.91
N ILE A 10 7.36 -6.40 -6.99
CA ILE A 10 8.14 -5.15 -7.15
C ILE A 10 7.87 -4.19 -5.99
N VAL A 11 6.61 -4.10 -5.54
CA VAL A 11 6.26 -3.25 -4.39
C VAL A 11 6.89 -3.75 -3.10
N CYS A 12 6.94 -5.06 -2.86
CA CYS A 12 7.68 -5.64 -1.73
C CYS A 12 9.15 -5.22 -1.78
N ASP A 13 9.82 -5.36 -2.93
CA ASP A 13 11.24 -5.00 -3.09
C ASP A 13 11.49 -3.51 -2.83
N LEU A 14 10.57 -2.64 -3.28
CA LEU A 14 10.71 -1.19 -3.13
C LEU A 14 10.37 -0.67 -1.72
N THR A 15 9.52 -1.38 -0.98
CA THR A 15 9.01 -0.94 0.34
C THR A 15 9.63 -1.71 1.51
N GLY A 16 10.19 -2.88 1.27
CA GLY A 16 10.59 -3.83 2.32
C GLY A 16 9.41 -4.48 3.04
N LEU A 17 8.17 -4.26 2.59
CA LEU A 17 6.98 -4.88 3.15
C LEU A 17 6.77 -6.28 2.57
N THR A 18 6.20 -7.17 3.37
CA THR A 18 5.71 -8.46 2.89
C THR A 18 4.41 -8.30 2.10
N GLU A 19 4.12 -9.25 1.20
CA GLU A 19 2.83 -9.27 0.51
C GLU A 19 1.64 -9.29 1.49
N ARG A 20 1.80 -9.99 2.62
CA ARG A 20 0.78 -10.07 3.67
C ARG A 20 0.46 -8.69 4.24
N GLN A 21 1.48 -7.88 4.54
CA GLN A 21 1.29 -6.52 5.04
C GLN A 21 0.59 -5.64 4.00
N ILE A 22 1.02 -5.68 2.74
CA ILE A 22 0.42 -4.88 1.67
C ILE A 22 -1.07 -5.23 1.49
N ARG A 23 -1.40 -6.53 1.44
CA ARG A 23 -2.79 -7.00 1.34
C ARG A 23 -3.60 -6.59 2.56
N TYR A 24 -3.01 -6.67 3.76
CA TYR A 24 -3.66 -6.20 4.98
C TYR A 24 -3.95 -4.69 4.92
N TYR A 25 -3.02 -3.86 4.44
CA TYR A 25 -3.26 -2.41 4.33
C TYR A 25 -4.33 -2.07 3.28
N GLU A 26 -4.44 -2.84 2.20
CA GLU A 26 -5.57 -2.76 1.26
C GLU A 26 -6.90 -3.15 1.94
N GLU A 27 -6.94 -4.26 2.69
CA GLU A 27 -8.14 -4.68 3.46
C GLU A 27 -8.57 -3.62 4.47
N ARG A 28 -7.60 -2.87 5.04
CA ARG A 28 -7.85 -1.73 5.91
C ARG A 28 -8.20 -0.44 5.16
N GLN A 29 -8.36 -0.51 3.84
CA GLN A 29 -8.71 0.61 2.96
C GLN A 29 -7.71 1.77 3.04
N LEU A 30 -6.43 1.45 3.27
CA LEU A 30 -5.36 2.44 3.30
C LEU A 30 -4.76 2.67 1.91
N ILE A 31 -4.83 1.67 1.03
CA ILE A 31 -4.39 1.75 -0.36
C ILE A 31 -5.43 1.13 -1.29
N PHE A 32 -5.40 1.51 -2.57
CA PHE A 32 -6.40 1.12 -3.56
C PHE A 32 -5.72 0.69 -4.88
N PRO A 33 -5.06 -0.47 -4.92
CA PRO A 33 -4.50 -1.01 -6.16
C PRO A 33 -5.62 -1.36 -7.15
N VAL A 34 -5.33 -1.32 -8.44
CA VAL A 34 -6.25 -1.83 -9.48
C VAL A 34 -5.97 -3.30 -9.74
N ARG A 35 -6.92 -3.99 -10.36
CA ARG A 35 -6.74 -5.38 -10.79
C ARG A 35 -6.49 -5.41 -12.30
N SER A 36 -5.51 -6.20 -12.73
CA SER A 36 -5.33 -6.53 -14.14
C SER A 36 -6.46 -7.47 -14.62
N LYS A 37 -6.57 -7.68 -15.93
CA LYS A 37 -7.51 -8.66 -16.51
C LYS A 37 -7.36 -10.07 -15.92
N GLY A 38 -6.15 -10.47 -15.51
CA GLY A 38 -5.88 -11.75 -14.85
C GLY A 38 -6.08 -11.74 -13.33
N GLY A 39 -6.64 -10.68 -12.74
CA GLY A 39 -6.92 -10.58 -11.31
C GLY A 39 -5.73 -10.21 -10.42
N ALA A 40 -4.54 -9.98 -11.00
CA ALA A 40 -3.37 -9.56 -10.25
C ALA A 40 -3.47 -8.08 -9.84
N ARG A 41 -3.01 -7.75 -8.63
CA ARG A 41 -2.95 -6.35 -8.16
C ARG A 41 -1.88 -5.57 -8.91
N LYS A 42 -2.20 -4.32 -9.21
CA LYS A 42 -1.34 -3.37 -9.88
C LYS A 42 -1.27 -2.08 -9.08
N TYR A 43 -0.04 -1.60 -8.91
CA TYR A 43 0.30 -0.48 -8.05
C TYR A 43 1.04 0.61 -8.84
N SER A 44 0.86 1.86 -8.44
CA SER A 44 1.58 3.01 -8.94
C SER A 44 2.74 3.38 -8.01
N PHE A 45 3.59 4.30 -8.44
CA PHE A 45 4.62 4.87 -7.55
C PHE A 45 4.00 5.58 -6.34
N GLY A 46 2.85 6.25 -6.50
CA GLY A 46 2.15 6.87 -5.37
C GLY A 46 1.65 5.84 -4.35
N ASP A 47 1.25 4.64 -4.78
CA ASP A 47 0.92 3.57 -3.82
C ASP A 47 2.14 3.12 -3.03
N VAL A 48 3.33 3.07 -3.66
CA VAL A 48 4.59 2.71 -3.01
C VAL A 48 4.98 3.74 -1.96
N GLU A 49 4.91 5.03 -2.28
CA GLU A 49 5.18 6.12 -1.33
C GLU A 49 4.22 6.04 -0.14
N ARG A 50 2.93 5.90 -0.42
CA ARG A 50 1.91 5.75 0.63
C ARG A 50 2.12 4.52 1.51
N LEU A 51 2.56 3.40 0.95
CA LEU A 51 2.90 2.20 1.72
C LEU A 51 4.08 2.43 2.67
N LYS A 52 5.10 3.18 2.24
CA LYS A 52 6.22 3.57 3.11
C LYS A 52 5.75 4.45 4.26
N GLU A 53 4.94 5.46 3.97
CA GLU A 53 4.36 6.34 4.99
C GLU A 53 3.50 5.59 6.01
N ILE A 54 2.66 4.65 5.55
CA ILE A 54 1.87 3.80 6.45
C ILE A 54 2.80 3.02 7.38
N ASN A 55 3.85 2.41 6.84
CA ASN A 55 4.80 1.64 7.63
C ASN A 55 5.53 2.49 8.68
N ASP A 56 5.96 3.69 8.30
CA ASP A 56 6.63 4.62 9.22
C ASP A 56 5.68 5.06 10.33
N LYS A 57 4.43 5.40 10.01
CA LYS A 57 3.44 5.75 11.03
C LYS A 57 3.11 4.59 11.98
N LEU A 58 3.06 3.36 11.48
CA LEU A 58 2.87 2.20 12.36
C LEU A 58 4.06 2.01 13.31
N ARG A 59 5.29 2.33 12.87
CA ARG A 59 6.49 2.33 13.74
C ARG A 59 6.45 3.45 14.77
N ASP A 60 5.84 4.59 14.42
CA ASP A 60 5.59 5.71 15.35
C ASP A 60 4.46 5.42 16.36
N GLY A 61 3.85 4.22 16.33
CA GLY A 61 2.83 3.78 17.28
C GLY A 61 1.38 4.03 16.86
N PHE A 62 1.15 4.56 15.66
CA PHE A 62 -0.22 4.66 15.12
C PHE A 62 -0.75 3.27 14.77
N ASN A 63 -2.08 3.15 14.71
CA ASN A 63 -2.73 1.96 14.18
C ASN A 63 -3.47 2.23 12.86
N THR A 64 -3.84 1.16 12.14
CA THR A 64 -4.49 1.27 10.83
C THR A 64 -5.86 1.95 10.86
N PHE A 65 -6.56 1.93 12.01
CA PHE A 65 -7.83 2.63 12.16
C PHE A 65 -7.62 4.15 12.24
N GLU A 66 -6.64 4.61 13.02
CA GLU A 66 -6.26 6.02 13.12
C GLU A 66 -5.79 6.56 11.77
N LEU A 67 -4.94 5.79 11.06
CA LEU A 67 -4.46 6.17 9.72
C LEU A 67 -5.59 6.29 8.70
N ARG A 68 -6.58 5.40 8.74
CA ARG A 68 -7.76 5.49 7.86
C ARG A 68 -8.59 6.73 8.19
N LYS A 69 -8.77 7.05 9.48
CA LYS A 69 -9.57 8.20 9.93
C LYS A 69 -8.89 9.53 9.61
N ALA A 70 -7.56 9.59 9.61
CA ALA A 70 -6.79 10.79 9.30
C ALA A 70 -7.00 11.30 7.87
N GLY A 71 -7.44 10.45 6.93
CA GLY A 71 -7.90 10.85 5.59
C GLY A 71 -6.85 11.50 4.67
N ARG A 72 -5.62 11.72 5.15
CA ARG A 72 -4.50 12.30 4.43
C ARG A 72 -3.20 11.66 4.91
N LEU A 73 -2.82 10.57 4.24
CA LEU A 73 -1.44 10.51 3.73
C LEU A 73 -1.57 10.59 2.20
#